data_AF-A0A7S0VT48-F1
#
_entry.id   AF-A0A7S0VT48-F1
#
_cell.length_a   1.000
_cell.length_b   1.000
_cell.length_c   1.000
_cell.angle_alpha   90.00
_cell.angle_beta   90.00
_cell.angle_gamma   90.00
#
_symmetry.space_group_name_H-M   'P 1'
#
loop_
_entity.id
_entity.type
_entity.pdbx_description
1 polymer ?
#
loop_
_entity_poly.entity_id
_entity_poly.type
_entity_poly.pdbx_seq_one_letter_code
_entity_poly.pdbx_strand_id
1 'polypeptide(L)'
;AAARACDECPPGTYAGSTGASACDECGPGTNSDAVGANSSTTCVPCDDSWTCPPGSGLGLCLNPGSSSATLCTPCPLGTFQNETNPRICSQCPDLPEQSSFWIPHEVSYTEETGSENISACVTAVHIMGDNPGGPPGSQGDFCAFYVTPGGRLFRRGNCTNEDGSQLSLSIQYQTEYAMPKIKRLTDGVFSDLTRLQTLMLANQEIEALPDGIFSSLTGLQDLYLNNNKISTLQAGIFSGLESLRFLDLAYNQIDTLSVGCFTGLKGWSSQGTSVNYLSAFRIGLYLQANKISTLPHGIFSDLSAVEDVRLENNEILTLPSGIFSDLSAVENLYLYNNKISTVSEGSFTGLSSLDRLLLENNEISALPDGIFQDLPRLRELNLENNQIAAIPDGIFDIPTLKMLNLEHNRLANIPFGTFAQNNQPDVSVRVSTGNSLSCFPPSPRSIMLSQFDAYLPLCECPAGTYLESLNATNCTKCTALCNQGDELCPAGSTSDGICRKCPAGTFGILNATCTPCPESTYQDSLGASSCLSCPEGQTVRSWLC
;
A
#
# COMPACT_ATOMS: atom_id res chain seq x y z
N ALA A 1 72.85 -6.76 12.15
CA ALA A 1 71.40 -6.91 12.39
C ALA A 1 70.74 -7.06 11.02
N ALA A 2 70.36 -8.29 10.65
CA ALA A 2 69.64 -8.53 9.41
C ALA A 2 68.16 -8.17 9.64
N ALA A 3 67.61 -7.28 8.81
CA ALA A 3 66.19 -6.95 8.84
C ALA A 3 65.38 -8.23 8.55
N ARG A 4 64.47 -8.59 9.46
CA ARG A 4 63.51 -9.67 9.23
C ARG A 4 62.42 -9.14 8.30
N ALA A 5 62.02 -9.95 7.32
CA ALA A 5 60.85 -9.68 6.49
C ALA A 5 59.58 -9.64 7.37
N CYS A 6 58.59 -8.85 6.98
CA CYS A 6 57.28 -8.85 7.62
C CYS A 6 56.56 -10.16 7.24
N ASP A 7 56.52 -11.13 8.15
CA ASP A 7 55.81 -12.39 7.92
C ASP A 7 54.28 -12.18 7.87
N GLU A 8 53.75 -11.13 8.53
CA GLU A 8 52.33 -10.76 8.54
C GLU A 8 52.13 -9.24 8.60
N CYS A 9 51.23 -8.70 7.79
CA CYS A 9 50.83 -7.29 7.79
C CYS A 9 49.49 -7.11 8.51
N PRO A 10 49.32 -6.06 9.35
CA PRO A 10 48.05 -5.80 10.04
C PRO A 10 46.90 -5.46 9.07
N PRO A 11 45.63 -5.68 9.46
CA PRO A 11 44.47 -5.34 8.63
C PRO A 11 44.51 -3.88 8.15
N GLY A 12 44.18 -3.66 6.88
CA GLY A 12 44.30 -2.36 6.24
C GLY A 12 45.71 -2.03 5.71
N THR A 13 46.65 -2.98 5.75
CA THR A 13 48.00 -2.84 5.17
C THR A 13 48.40 -4.07 4.32
N TYR A 14 49.34 -3.91 3.38
CA TYR A 14 49.80 -4.98 2.48
C TYR A 14 51.33 -4.97 2.31
N ALA A 15 51.90 -6.08 1.85
CA ALA A 15 53.32 -6.16 1.52
C ALA A 15 53.52 -5.90 0.02
N GLY A 16 54.14 -4.77 -0.34
CA GLY A 16 54.33 -4.39 -1.74
C GLY A 16 55.25 -5.32 -2.57
N SER A 17 56.00 -6.22 -1.92
CA SER A 17 56.79 -7.26 -2.58
C SER A 17 57.09 -8.44 -1.64
N THR A 18 57.36 -9.62 -2.19
CA THR A 18 57.79 -10.78 -1.40
C THR A 18 59.12 -10.51 -0.70
N GLY A 19 59.10 -10.47 0.64
CA GLY A 19 60.26 -10.16 1.47
C GLY A 19 60.37 -8.68 1.90
N ALA A 20 59.30 -7.89 1.75
CA ALA A 20 59.26 -6.52 2.26
C ALA A 20 59.56 -6.45 3.77
N SER A 21 60.25 -5.40 4.18
CA SER A 21 60.62 -5.14 5.59
C SER A 21 59.64 -4.19 6.30
N ALA A 22 58.61 -3.74 5.60
CA ALA A 22 57.53 -2.89 6.09
C ALA A 22 56.25 -3.18 5.30
N CYS A 23 55.10 -2.88 5.91
CA CYS A 23 53.78 -2.97 5.29
C CYS A 23 53.32 -1.57 4.86
N ASP A 24 52.72 -1.47 3.68
CA ASP A 24 52.15 -0.25 3.11
C ASP A 24 50.64 -0.18 3.43
N GLU A 25 50.11 1.02 3.67
CA GLU A 25 48.67 1.21 3.91
C GLU A 25 47.83 0.97 2.64
N CYS A 26 46.66 0.36 2.81
CA CYS A 26 45.68 0.26 1.74
C CYS A 26 45.03 1.62 1.46
N GLY A 27 44.87 1.93 0.17
CA GLY A 27 44.25 3.17 -0.27
C GLY A 27 42.75 3.25 0.09
N PRO A 28 42.18 4.45 0.16
CA PRO A 28 40.74 4.65 0.39
C PRO A 28 39.87 3.79 -0.57
N GLY A 29 38.82 3.14 -0.04
CA GLY A 29 37.96 2.21 -0.79
C GLY A 29 38.50 0.77 -0.94
N THR A 30 39.64 0.44 -0.33
CA THR A 30 40.21 -0.93 -0.37
C THR A 30 40.61 -1.43 1.01
N ASN A 31 40.74 -2.75 1.14
CA ASN A 31 41.21 -3.41 2.34
C ASN A 31 41.99 -4.71 2.04
N SER A 32 42.78 -5.18 3.01
CA SER A 32 43.40 -6.50 3.01
C SER A 32 42.78 -7.36 4.11
N ASP A 33 42.14 -8.47 3.73
CA ASP A 33 41.38 -9.36 4.65
C ASP A 33 42.25 -10.31 5.49
N ALA A 34 43.57 -10.23 5.43
CA ALA A 34 44.42 -11.31 5.95
C ALA A 34 44.76 -11.14 7.44
N VAL A 35 43.94 -11.74 8.32
CA VAL A 35 44.46 -12.35 9.56
C VAL A 35 44.73 -13.82 9.25
N GLY A 36 46.00 -14.20 9.08
CA GLY A 36 46.43 -15.61 9.13
C GLY A 36 46.61 -16.40 7.82
N ALA A 37 46.78 -15.78 6.66
CA ALA A 37 47.25 -16.49 5.45
C ALA A 37 48.17 -15.58 4.62
N ASN A 38 49.39 -16.07 4.32
CA ASN A 38 50.41 -15.49 3.44
C ASN A 38 50.09 -14.08 2.92
N SER A 39 50.69 -13.06 3.55
CA SER A 39 50.64 -11.63 3.19
C SER A 39 49.99 -11.36 1.83
N SER A 40 48.75 -10.85 1.81
CA SER A 40 48.16 -10.44 0.54
C SER A 40 49.10 -9.39 -0.07
N THR A 41 49.65 -9.68 -1.25
CA THR A 41 50.57 -8.77 -1.95
C THR A 41 49.84 -7.53 -2.49
N THR A 42 48.52 -7.44 -2.26
CA THR A 42 47.65 -6.41 -2.80
C THR A 42 46.41 -6.17 -1.91
N CYS A 43 45.88 -4.94 -1.95
CA CYS A 43 44.58 -4.59 -1.38
C CYS A 43 43.43 -4.96 -2.32
N VAL A 44 42.29 -5.36 -1.77
CA VAL A 44 41.07 -5.74 -2.49
C VAL A 44 40.04 -4.62 -2.31
N PRO A 45 39.28 -4.23 -3.34
CA PRO A 45 38.22 -3.24 -3.18
C PRO A 45 37.13 -3.70 -2.21
N CYS A 46 36.62 -2.79 -1.39
CA CYS A 46 35.44 -3.06 -0.58
C CYS A 46 34.24 -3.29 -1.53
N ASP A 47 33.58 -4.43 -1.41
CA ASP A 47 32.44 -4.82 -2.26
C ASP A 47 31.10 -4.53 -1.56
N ASP A 48 30.02 -4.44 -2.34
CA ASP A 48 28.64 -4.15 -1.94
C ASP A 48 28.05 -5.19 -0.94
N SER A 49 28.80 -6.25 -0.61
CA SER A 49 28.41 -7.33 0.30
C SER A 49 28.77 -7.08 1.77
N TRP A 50 29.49 -6.00 2.09
CA TRP A 50 30.00 -5.70 3.43
C TRP A 50 28.98 -4.89 4.25
N THR A 51 28.78 -5.26 5.52
CA THR A 51 27.82 -4.58 6.43
C THR A 51 28.56 -3.79 7.50
N CYS A 52 28.34 -2.47 7.58
CA CYS A 52 28.99 -1.60 8.57
C CYS A 52 28.00 -1.24 9.70
N PRO A 53 28.24 -1.57 10.97
CA PRO A 53 27.34 -1.23 12.07
C PRO A 53 27.25 0.29 12.31
N PRO A 54 26.09 0.82 12.76
CA PRO A 54 25.93 2.24 13.02
C PRO A 54 26.84 2.71 14.17
N GLY A 55 27.54 3.83 13.96
CA GLY A 55 28.37 4.51 14.98
C GLY A 55 29.89 4.27 14.88
N SER A 56 30.38 3.47 13.95
CA SER A 56 31.83 3.33 13.74
C SER A 56 32.38 4.50 12.92
N GLY A 57 32.74 5.60 13.58
CA GLY A 57 33.50 6.72 12.99
C GLY A 57 34.91 6.35 12.48
N LEU A 58 35.21 5.05 12.34
CA LEU A 58 36.48 4.45 11.94
C LEU A 58 36.34 3.33 10.89
N GLY A 59 35.18 3.20 10.21
CA GLY A 59 35.06 2.31 9.05
C GLY A 59 35.17 0.80 9.32
N LEU A 60 34.71 0.32 10.48
CA LEU A 60 34.70 -1.12 10.77
C LEU A 60 33.51 -1.79 10.06
N CYS A 61 33.76 -2.57 9.02
CA CYS A 61 32.75 -3.25 8.22
C CYS A 61 32.96 -4.78 8.27
N LEU A 62 31.88 -5.55 8.22
CA LEU A 62 31.89 -7.01 8.29
C LEU A 62 31.81 -7.62 6.89
N ASN A 63 32.82 -8.40 6.51
CA ASN A 63 32.82 -9.21 5.28
C ASN A 63 32.02 -10.52 5.51
N PRO A 64 31.05 -10.87 4.64
CA PRO A 64 30.33 -12.14 4.73
C PRO A 64 31.25 -13.34 4.44
N GLY A 65 31.80 -13.92 5.51
CA GLY A 65 32.74 -15.04 5.47
C GLY A 65 33.88 -14.92 6.47
N SER A 66 34.07 -13.74 7.07
CA SER A 66 35.07 -13.43 8.08
C SER A 66 34.44 -13.37 9.47
N SER A 67 35.16 -13.88 10.49
CA SER A 67 34.77 -13.72 11.91
C SER A 67 35.37 -12.46 12.57
N SER A 68 36.10 -11.66 11.79
CA SER A 68 36.73 -10.41 12.24
C SER A 68 36.24 -9.21 11.44
N ALA A 69 35.93 -8.11 12.14
CA ALA A 69 35.62 -6.83 11.53
C ALA A 69 36.86 -6.26 10.82
N THR A 70 36.68 -5.84 9.56
CA THR A 70 37.76 -5.32 8.73
C THR A 70 37.58 -3.81 8.51
N LEU A 71 38.67 -3.04 8.54
CA LEU A 71 38.65 -1.58 8.42
C LEU A 71 38.51 -1.16 6.93
N CYS A 72 37.33 -0.74 6.47
CA CYS A 72 37.13 -0.13 5.16
C CYS A 72 37.05 1.40 5.30
N THR A 73 37.99 2.13 4.70
CA THR A 73 38.00 3.60 4.68
C THR A 73 37.11 4.12 3.54
N PRO A 74 35.98 4.80 3.82
CA PRO A 74 35.15 5.38 2.77
C PRO A 74 35.91 6.48 2.01
N CYS A 75 35.55 6.70 0.74
CA CYS A 75 36.10 7.82 -0.03
C CYS A 75 35.78 9.17 0.64
N PRO A 76 36.74 10.10 0.74
CA PRO A 76 36.49 11.45 1.24
C PRO A 76 35.35 12.15 0.49
N LEU A 77 34.61 13.01 1.18
CA LEU A 77 33.59 13.89 0.58
C LEU A 77 34.16 14.59 -0.67
N GLY A 78 33.46 14.47 -1.81
CA GLY A 78 33.89 15.03 -3.10
C GLY A 78 34.78 14.10 -3.95
N THR A 79 34.97 12.85 -3.55
CA THR A 79 35.68 11.81 -4.34
C THR A 79 34.81 10.57 -4.53
N PHE A 80 35.08 9.80 -5.60
CA PHE A 80 34.36 8.55 -5.90
C PHE A 80 35.33 7.41 -6.13
N GLN A 81 34.91 6.19 -5.82
CA GLN A 81 35.68 4.99 -6.12
C GLN A 81 35.59 4.70 -7.62
N ASN A 82 36.72 4.75 -8.31
CA ASN A 82 36.77 4.56 -9.75
C ASN A 82 36.40 3.11 -10.12
N GLU A 83 35.38 2.91 -10.97
CA GLU A 83 34.90 1.58 -11.40
C GLU A 83 35.97 0.79 -12.17
N THR A 84 36.93 1.47 -12.81
CA THR A 84 38.07 0.83 -13.51
C THR A 84 39.28 0.58 -12.62
N ASN A 85 39.40 1.33 -11.51
CA ASN A 85 40.44 1.11 -10.51
C ASN A 85 39.90 1.42 -9.11
N PRO A 86 39.27 0.44 -8.46
CA PRO A 86 38.56 0.66 -7.21
C PRO A 86 39.49 0.89 -6.00
N ARG A 87 40.82 0.98 -6.23
CA ARG A 87 41.83 1.40 -5.25
C ARG A 87 42.07 2.89 -5.14
N ILE A 88 41.41 3.68 -6.00
CA ILE A 88 41.62 5.12 -6.09
C ILE A 88 40.29 5.82 -5.91
N CYS A 89 40.19 6.64 -4.87
CA CYS A 89 39.15 7.66 -4.79
C CYS A 89 39.55 8.82 -5.71
N SER A 90 38.90 8.90 -6.86
CA SER A 90 39.13 9.94 -7.85
C SER A 90 38.35 11.19 -7.48
N GLN A 91 38.98 12.37 -7.60
CA GLN A 91 38.24 13.62 -7.57
C GLN A 91 37.36 13.72 -8.80
N CYS A 92 36.15 14.27 -8.65
CA CYS A 92 35.38 14.71 -9.80
C CYS A 92 36.21 15.80 -10.53
N PRO A 93 36.45 15.69 -11.84
CA PRO A 93 37.22 16.69 -12.57
C PRO A 93 36.60 18.08 -12.41
N ASP A 94 37.42 19.09 -12.18
CA ASP A 94 36.97 20.48 -12.18
C ASP A 94 36.39 20.81 -13.56
N LEU A 95 35.16 21.30 -13.60
CA LEU A 95 34.62 21.90 -14.82
C LEU A 95 35.51 23.10 -15.17
N PRO A 96 35.92 23.28 -16.44
CA PRO A 96 36.73 24.43 -16.83
C PRO A 96 36.02 25.74 -16.43
N GLU A 97 36.80 26.68 -15.88
CA GLU A 97 36.42 27.96 -15.22
C GLU A 97 35.61 28.97 -16.07
N GLN A 98 34.74 28.56 -16.99
CA GLN A 98 33.92 29.47 -17.81
C GLN A 98 32.41 29.19 -17.82
N SER A 99 31.85 28.50 -16.83
CA SER A 99 30.40 28.31 -16.71
C SER A 99 29.72 29.31 -15.77
N SER A 100 30.29 30.50 -15.61
CA SER A 100 29.64 31.63 -14.93
C SER A 100 28.77 32.41 -15.92
N PHE A 101 27.74 31.80 -16.50
CA PHE A 101 26.60 32.50 -17.08
C PHE A 101 25.38 31.58 -17.08
N TRP A 102 24.29 32.07 -16.52
CA TRP A 102 22.94 31.72 -16.95
C TRP A 102 22.94 31.61 -18.48
N ILE A 103 22.51 30.49 -19.07
CA ILE A 103 21.79 30.43 -20.36
C ILE A 103 21.45 28.96 -20.73
N PRO A 104 20.24 28.72 -21.28
CA PRO A 104 19.88 27.52 -22.03
C PRO A 104 20.46 27.58 -23.46
N HIS A 105 20.98 26.47 -23.98
CA HIS A 105 21.52 26.19 -25.33
C HIS A 105 23.03 25.93 -25.44
N GLU A 106 23.29 24.81 -26.15
CA GLU A 106 24.49 24.44 -26.90
C GLU A 106 25.79 24.19 -26.12
N VAL A 107 25.99 22.93 -25.74
CA VAL A 107 27.31 22.29 -25.88
C VAL A 107 27.14 20.98 -26.63
N SER A 108 27.34 21.02 -27.94
CA SER A 108 27.65 19.85 -28.76
C SER A 108 29.11 19.48 -28.54
N TYR A 109 29.38 18.30 -27.96
CA TYR A 109 30.71 17.69 -28.05
C TYR A 109 30.78 16.86 -29.33
N THR A 110 31.55 17.35 -30.32
CA THR A 110 32.00 16.55 -31.45
C THR A 110 33.13 15.63 -30.99
N GLU A 111 32.94 14.32 -31.17
CA GLU A 111 34.01 13.32 -31.12
C GLU A 111 35.09 13.68 -32.14
N GLU A 112 36.27 14.09 -31.70
CA GLU A 112 37.48 13.93 -32.51
C GLU A 112 38.71 13.80 -31.61
N THR A 113 39.47 12.73 -31.85
CA THR A 113 40.77 12.33 -31.25
C THR A 113 40.74 11.43 -29.99
N GLY A 114 40.47 10.13 -30.21
CA GLY A 114 41.44 9.06 -29.92
C GLY A 114 42.08 8.95 -28.53
N SER A 115 41.39 9.30 -27.44
CA SER A 115 41.79 8.87 -26.08
C SER A 115 40.56 8.49 -25.25
N GLU A 116 40.55 7.27 -24.73
CA GLU A 116 39.51 6.69 -23.86
C GLU A 116 39.51 7.33 -22.45
N ASN A 117 39.43 8.66 -22.36
CA ASN A 117 39.64 9.40 -21.11
C ASN A 117 38.67 10.58 -20.92
N ILE A 118 37.39 10.40 -21.25
CA ILE A 118 36.35 11.39 -20.93
C ILE A 118 35.10 10.66 -20.43
N SER A 119 34.95 10.45 -19.13
CA SER A 119 33.62 10.13 -18.53
C SER A 119 33.69 10.04 -17.01
N ALA A 120 33.20 11.04 -16.27
CA ALA A 120 32.69 10.85 -14.91
C ALA A 120 32.13 12.16 -14.36
N CYS A 121 30.84 12.16 -14.02
CA CYS A 121 30.02 13.26 -13.48
C CYS A 121 29.30 14.06 -14.56
N VAL A 122 28.09 13.60 -14.90
CA VAL A 122 27.12 14.39 -15.65
C VAL A 122 26.37 15.26 -14.63
N THR A 123 26.64 16.56 -14.72
CA THR A 123 25.82 17.74 -14.40
C THR A 123 25.13 17.85 -13.02
N ALA A 124 25.25 19.06 -12.45
CA ALA A 124 24.62 19.46 -11.19
C ALA A 124 23.08 19.40 -11.27
N VAL A 125 22.47 18.69 -10.34
CA VAL A 125 21.01 18.72 -10.16
C VAL A 125 20.60 20.10 -9.64
N HIS A 126 19.63 20.70 -10.32
CA HIS A 126 19.07 22.00 -9.98
C HIS A 126 18.44 21.97 -8.57
N ILE A 127 19.05 22.67 -7.63
CA ILE A 127 18.39 23.01 -6.36
C ILE A 127 17.43 24.14 -6.70
N MET A 128 16.13 23.88 -6.71
CA MET A 128 15.13 24.96 -6.66
C MET A 128 15.01 25.41 -5.20
N GLY A 129 16.02 26.14 -4.74
CA GLY A 129 15.96 26.98 -3.55
C GLY A 129 16.04 28.44 -3.99
N ASP A 130 15.39 29.34 -3.27
CA ASP A 130 15.50 30.78 -3.52
C ASP A 130 16.99 31.16 -3.65
N ASN A 131 17.31 31.69 -4.84
CA ASN A 131 18.59 32.19 -5.34
C ASN A 131 19.73 32.35 -4.29
N PRO A 132 20.86 31.64 -4.39
CA PRO A 132 22.04 31.93 -3.58
C PRO A 132 22.62 33.27 -4.04
N GLY A 133 22.32 34.34 -3.31
CA GLY A 133 22.76 35.70 -3.59
C GLY A 133 24.24 35.93 -3.29
N GLY A 134 25.14 35.16 -3.88
CA GLY A 134 26.58 35.42 -3.83
C GLY A 134 27.04 36.28 -5.03
N PRO A 135 27.94 37.28 -4.84
CA PRO A 135 28.53 37.99 -5.96
C PRO A 135 29.36 37.02 -6.83
N PRO A 136 29.42 37.21 -8.16
CA PRO A 136 30.19 36.35 -9.03
C PRO A 136 31.68 36.53 -8.71
N GLY A 137 32.32 35.51 -8.12
CA GLY A 137 33.76 35.46 -7.90
C GLY A 137 34.27 35.02 -6.51
N SER A 138 33.41 34.70 -5.54
CA SER A 138 33.89 34.07 -4.29
C SER A 138 33.97 32.55 -4.44
N GLN A 139 35.18 31.99 -4.34
CA GLN A 139 35.50 30.55 -4.29
C GLN A 139 34.97 29.87 -3.01
N GLY A 140 33.65 29.86 -2.81
CA GLY A 140 32.97 29.18 -1.71
C GLY A 140 32.22 27.93 -2.18
N ASP A 141 32.25 26.88 -1.38
CA ASP A 141 31.66 25.54 -1.61
C ASP A 141 30.22 25.56 -2.16
N PHE A 142 30.07 25.52 -3.49
CA PHE A 142 28.76 25.37 -4.12
C PHE A 142 28.18 23.99 -3.78
N CYS A 143 26.98 23.97 -3.21
CA CYS A 143 26.21 22.73 -3.09
C CYS A 143 25.81 22.23 -4.47
N ALA A 144 26.20 21.01 -4.79
CA ALA A 144 25.81 20.35 -6.03
C ALA A 144 25.60 18.85 -5.79
N PHE A 145 24.56 18.32 -6.42
CA PHE A 145 24.36 16.87 -6.53
C PHE A 145 24.79 16.40 -7.91
N TYR A 146 25.47 15.27 -7.97
CA TYR A 146 26.00 14.69 -9.21
C TYR A 146 25.52 13.26 -9.36
N VAL A 147 25.29 12.83 -10.60
CA VAL A 147 24.99 11.44 -10.92
C VAL A 147 26.11 10.87 -11.79
N THR A 148 26.66 9.73 -11.38
CA THR A 148 27.67 9.04 -12.21
C THR A 148 27.02 8.38 -13.42
N PRO A 149 27.78 8.04 -14.47
CA PRO A 149 27.26 7.23 -15.58
C PRO A 149 26.61 5.91 -15.13
N GLY A 150 27.10 5.31 -14.03
CA GLY A 150 26.52 4.14 -13.38
C GLY A 150 25.25 4.40 -12.55
N GLY A 151 24.78 5.65 -12.45
CA GLY A 151 23.56 6.03 -11.74
C GLY A 151 23.71 6.20 -10.23
N ARG A 152 24.93 6.40 -9.71
CA ARG A 152 25.14 6.69 -8.27
C ARG A 152 25.01 8.20 -8.03
N LEU A 153 24.18 8.58 -7.06
CA LEU A 153 23.98 9.98 -6.66
C LEU A 153 24.98 10.37 -5.56
N PHE A 154 25.68 11.49 -5.76
CA PHE A 154 26.62 12.08 -4.80
C PHE A 154 26.27 13.53 -4.49
N ARG A 155 26.73 14.04 -3.35
CA ARG A 155 26.65 15.45 -2.96
C ARG A 155 28.04 16.02 -2.73
N ARG A 156 28.30 17.23 -3.26
CA ARG A 156 29.49 18.05 -2.98
C ARG A 156 29.05 19.38 -2.37
N GLY A 157 29.84 19.89 -1.44
CA GLY A 157 29.59 21.17 -0.79
C GLY A 157 28.49 21.11 0.28
N ASN A 158 28.32 22.22 1.00
CA ASN A 158 27.30 22.36 2.03
C ASN A 158 26.05 23.02 1.44
N CYS A 159 24.90 22.38 1.61
CA CYS A 159 23.64 22.75 0.97
C CYS A 159 22.73 23.59 1.85
N THR A 160 23.31 24.43 2.72
CA THR A 160 22.56 25.36 3.57
C THR A 160 22.54 26.73 2.92
N ASN A 161 21.35 27.34 2.75
CA ASN A 161 21.24 28.74 2.31
C ASN A 161 21.93 29.69 3.32
N GLU A 162 22.21 30.94 2.93
CA GLU A 162 22.85 31.95 3.81
C GLU A 162 22.01 32.29 5.05
N ASP A 163 20.68 32.17 4.97
CA ASP A 163 19.73 32.28 6.09
C ASP A 163 19.47 30.92 6.79
N GLY A 164 20.14 29.87 6.31
CA GLY A 164 20.00 28.48 6.69
C GLY A 164 18.72 27.82 6.19
N SER A 165 17.87 28.44 5.36
CA SER A 165 16.66 27.80 4.84
C SER A 165 17.00 26.69 3.84
N GLN A 166 16.17 25.64 3.77
CA GLN A 166 16.24 24.57 2.77
C GLN A 166 14.80 24.17 2.48
N LEU A 167 14.18 24.68 1.41
CA LEU A 167 12.74 24.47 1.23
C LEU A 167 12.45 23.20 0.42
N SER A 168 13.07 23.02 -0.74
CA SER A 168 12.81 21.88 -1.60
C SER A 168 14.07 21.43 -2.34
N LEU A 169 14.22 20.12 -2.50
CA LEU A 169 15.24 19.48 -3.33
C LEU A 169 14.52 18.59 -4.35
N SER A 170 14.66 18.95 -5.63
CA SER A 170 14.03 18.21 -6.71
C SER A 170 15.10 17.68 -7.66
N ILE A 171 15.17 16.35 -7.79
CA ILE A 171 16.10 15.70 -8.70
C ILE A 171 15.34 15.12 -9.88
N GLN A 172 15.16 15.95 -10.92
CA GLN A 172 14.37 15.60 -12.09
C GLN A 172 15.25 15.05 -13.21
N TYR A 173 14.79 13.97 -13.84
CA TYR A 173 15.34 13.50 -15.10
C TYR A 173 14.90 14.42 -16.24
N GLN A 174 15.85 15.02 -16.96
CA GLN A 174 15.55 15.80 -18.15
C GLN A 174 15.84 14.98 -19.41
N THR A 175 14.80 14.74 -20.22
CA THR A 175 14.86 13.96 -21.46
C THR A 175 15.75 14.58 -22.53
N GLU A 176 15.94 15.90 -22.48
CA GLU A 176 16.65 16.66 -23.52
C GLU A 176 18.17 16.45 -23.48
N TYR A 177 18.71 15.96 -22.35
CA TYR A 177 20.16 15.89 -22.10
C TYR A 177 20.70 14.49 -21.77
N ALA A 178 19.89 13.43 -21.94
CA ALA A 178 20.29 12.04 -21.68
C ALA A 178 20.99 11.84 -20.31
N MET A 179 20.51 12.52 -19.26
CA MET A 179 21.11 12.39 -17.92
C MET A 179 20.98 10.95 -17.43
N PRO A 180 22.01 10.35 -16.79
CA PRO A 180 21.84 9.03 -16.19
C PRO A 180 20.78 9.09 -15.08
N LYS A 181 19.83 8.15 -15.10
CA LYS A 181 18.87 7.99 -14.00
C LYS A 181 19.57 7.54 -12.73
N ILE A 182 19.07 8.00 -11.58
CA ILE A 182 19.58 7.55 -10.29
C ILE A 182 19.15 6.11 -10.07
N LYS A 183 20.12 5.22 -9.87
CA LYS A 183 19.94 3.81 -9.52
C LYS A 183 20.27 3.54 -8.07
N ARG A 184 21.25 4.27 -7.52
CA ARG A 184 21.80 4.05 -6.18
C ARG A 184 21.99 5.39 -5.45
N LEU A 185 21.55 5.44 -4.20
CA LEU A 185 21.81 6.55 -3.29
C LEU A 185 23.07 6.21 -2.49
N THR A 186 24.01 7.14 -2.38
CA THR A 186 25.19 6.93 -1.51
C THR A 186 24.85 7.25 -0.06
N ASP A 187 25.54 6.58 0.86
CA ASP A 187 25.37 6.80 2.30
C ASP A 187 25.54 8.28 2.67
N GLY A 188 24.60 8.78 3.48
CA GLY A 188 24.65 10.15 3.97
C GLY A 188 24.52 11.23 2.88
N VAL A 189 24.09 10.93 1.65
CA VAL A 189 23.96 11.94 0.58
C VAL A 189 23.01 13.09 0.96
N PHE A 190 22.08 12.85 1.88
CA PHE A 190 21.15 13.84 2.42
C PHE A 190 21.45 14.25 3.86
N SER A 191 22.61 13.88 4.41
CA SER A 191 23.02 14.23 5.77
C SER A 191 22.99 15.75 6.00
N ASP A 192 22.59 16.18 7.19
CA ASP A 192 22.59 17.59 7.61
C ASP A 192 21.58 18.49 6.87
N LEU A 193 20.74 17.95 5.97
CA LEU A 193 19.66 18.69 5.32
C LEU A 193 18.41 18.80 6.23
N THR A 194 18.62 19.17 7.49
CA THR A 194 17.61 19.11 8.57
C THR A 194 16.39 20.01 8.35
N ARG A 195 16.52 21.03 7.51
CA ARG A 195 15.46 22.01 7.23
C ARG A 195 14.69 21.71 5.95
N LEU A 196 15.17 20.76 5.13
CA LEU A 196 14.55 20.37 3.86
C LEU A 196 13.08 20.01 4.07
N GLN A 197 12.14 20.64 3.36
CA GLN A 197 10.70 20.35 3.48
C GLN A 197 10.20 19.38 2.40
N THR A 198 10.76 19.44 1.21
CA THR A 198 10.35 18.56 0.09
C THR A 198 11.56 17.88 -0.53
N LEU A 199 11.47 16.56 -0.74
CA LEU A 199 12.46 15.77 -1.46
C LEU A 199 11.78 15.01 -2.61
N MET A 200 12.12 15.37 -3.84
CA MET A 200 11.61 14.69 -5.05
C MET A 200 12.68 13.83 -5.71
N LEU A 201 12.50 12.51 -5.63
CA LEU A 201 13.32 11.48 -6.27
C LEU A 201 12.49 10.60 -7.21
N ALA A 202 11.36 11.13 -7.69
CA ALA A 202 10.42 10.43 -8.56
C ALA A 202 10.98 10.19 -9.97
N ASN A 203 10.49 9.14 -10.65
CA ASN A 203 10.81 8.82 -12.05
C ASN A 203 12.28 8.49 -12.32
N GLN A 204 12.97 7.93 -11.33
CA GLN A 204 14.36 7.47 -11.45
C GLN A 204 14.40 5.94 -11.67
N GLU A 205 15.50 5.28 -11.31
CA GLU A 205 15.66 3.83 -11.33
C GLU A 205 16.15 3.31 -9.98
N ILE A 206 15.80 3.98 -8.87
CA ILE A 206 16.30 3.64 -7.54
C ILE A 206 15.84 2.24 -7.17
N GLU A 207 16.80 1.34 -6.94
CA GLU A 207 16.54 -0.08 -6.66
C GLU A 207 16.40 -0.37 -5.16
N ALA A 208 17.12 0.37 -4.32
CA ALA A 208 17.14 0.18 -2.88
C ALA A 208 17.36 1.51 -2.14
N LEU A 209 16.87 1.56 -0.90
CA LEU A 209 17.07 2.67 0.03
C LEU A 209 18.10 2.23 1.09
N PRO A 210 19.28 2.87 1.17
CA PRO A 210 20.25 2.58 2.22
C PRO A 210 19.69 2.89 3.61
N ASP A 211 20.20 2.17 4.62
CA ASP A 211 19.78 2.38 6.00
C ASP A 211 20.06 3.80 6.49
N GLY A 212 19.08 4.41 7.14
CA GLY A 212 19.21 5.74 7.72
C GLY A 212 19.40 6.87 6.69
N ILE A 213 19.18 6.63 5.39
CA ILE A 213 19.35 7.63 4.32
C ILE A 213 18.54 8.91 4.55
N PHE A 214 17.43 8.83 5.29
CA PHE A 214 16.55 9.95 5.63
C PHE A 214 16.65 10.43 7.09
N SER A 215 17.53 9.82 7.91
CA SER A 215 17.53 9.97 9.37
C SER A 215 17.74 11.41 9.87
N SER A 216 18.43 12.25 9.10
CA SER A 216 18.68 13.65 9.45
C SER A 216 17.61 14.63 8.96
N LEU A 217 16.64 14.18 8.15
CA LEU A 217 15.67 15.04 7.46
C LEU A 217 14.45 15.38 8.35
N THR A 218 14.70 15.90 9.54
CA THR A 218 13.68 16.13 10.57
C THR A 218 12.59 17.12 10.16
N GLY A 219 12.93 18.08 9.27
CA GLY A 219 12.00 19.08 8.72
C GLY A 219 11.22 18.62 7.48
N LEU A 220 11.46 17.40 6.98
CA LEU A 220 10.87 16.93 5.72
C LEU A 220 9.37 16.69 5.89
N GLN A 221 8.59 17.28 5.01
CA GLN A 221 7.13 17.22 4.95
C GLN A 221 6.67 16.29 3.82
N ASP A 222 7.28 16.40 2.64
CA ASP A 222 6.84 15.70 1.44
C ASP A 222 8.00 14.92 0.81
N LEU A 223 7.85 13.59 0.74
CA LEU A 223 8.83 12.67 0.14
C LEU A 223 8.23 11.94 -1.06
N TYR A 224 8.80 12.18 -2.24
CA TYR A 224 8.37 11.53 -3.49
C TYR A 224 9.42 10.54 -3.97
N LEU A 225 9.08 9.26 -3.93
CA LEU A 225 9.90 8.11 -4.38
C LEU A 225 9.17 7.29 -5.45
N ASN A 226 8.08 7.81 -6.01
CA ASN A 226 7.25 7.11 -6.98
C ASN A 226 7.92 6.91 -8.34
N ASN A 227 7.49 5.90 -9.09
CA ASN A 227 8.06 5.54 -10.38
C ASN A 227 9.57 5.21 -10.29
N ASN A 228 9.92 4.31 -9.37
CA ASN A 228 11.28 3.80 -9.16
C ASN A 228 11.28 2.26 -9.24
N LYS A 229 12.34 1.60 -8.77
CA LYS A 229 12.50 0.14 -8.78
C LYS A 229 12.63 -0.45 -7.37
N ILE A 230 12.14 0.25 -6.35
CA ILE A 230 12.28 -0.16 -4.94
C ILE A 230 11.47 -1.44 -4.72
N SER A 231 12.10 -2.49 -4.19
CA SER A 231 11.45 -3.80 -3.97
C SER A 231 11.14 -4.12 -2.50
N THR A 232 11.88 -3.52 -1.57
CA THR A 232 11.75 -3.82 -0.15
C THR A 232 11.80 -2.55 0.69
N LEU A 233 11.05 -2.53 1.80
CA LEU A 233 11.14 -1.51 2.84
C LEU A 233 11.55 -2.16 4.16
N GLN A 234 12.73 -1.82 4.64
CA GLN A 234 13.27 -2.30 5.91
C GLN A 234 12.69 -1.55 7.12
N ALA A 235 12.79 -2.16 8.30
CA ALA A 235 12.31 -1.56 9.54
C ALA A 235 13.00 -0.22 9.81
N GLY A 236 12.21 0.80 10.16
CA GLY A 236 12.73 2.12 10.51
C GLY A 236 13.39 2.91 9.37
N ILE A 237 13.22 2.55 8.09
CA ILE A 237 13.81 3.29 6.96
C ILE A 237 13.41 4.77 6.94
N PHE A 238 12.23 5.09 7.47
CA PHE A 238 11.72 6.46 7.60
C PHE A 238 11.94 7.08 9.00
N SER A 239 12.76 6.45 9.84
CA SER A 239 13.08 7.00 11.16
C SER A 239 13.74 8.36 11.04
N GLY A 240 13.36 9.30 11.92
CA GLY A 240 13.89 10.66 11.92
C GLY A 240 13.08 11.66 11.10
N LEU A 241 12.11 11.20 10.30
CA LEU A 241 11.19 12.06 9.55
C LEU A 241 10.06 12.60 10.44
N GLU A 242 10.41 13.53 11.33
CA GLU A 242 9.50 14.01 12.39
C GLU A 242 8.35 14.88 11.87
N SER A 243 8.54 15.56 10.74
CA SER A 243 7.58 16.51 10.17
C SER A 243 6.84 15.97 8.95
N LEU A 244 7.04 14.68 8.60
CA LEU A 244 6.50 14.13 7.37
C LEU A 244 4.97 14.17 7.41
N ARG A 245 4.36 14.50 6.28
CA ARG A 245 2.91 14.46 6.05
C ARG A 245 2.55 13.69 4.79
N PHE A 246 3.47 13.60 3.83
CA PHE A 246 3.19 12.97 2.55
C PHE A 246 4.34 12.07 2.12
N LEU A 247 4.00 10.82 1.81
CA LEU A 247 4.93 9.81 1.31
C LEU A 247 4.36 9.14 0.08
N ASP A 248 5.02 9.35 -1.07
CA ASP A 248 4.65 8.72 -2.33
C ASP A 248 5.66 7.64 -2.74
N LEU A 249 5.25 6.38 -2.62
CA LEU A 249 5.97 5.18 -3.01
C LEU A 249 5.28 4.46 -4.17
N ALA A 250 4.33 5.11 -4.85
CA ALA A 250 3.55 4.50 -5.90
C ALA A 250 4.41 4.08 -7.10
N TYR A 251 3.95 3.10 -7.89
CA TYR A 251 4.66 2.65 -9.10
C TYR A 251 6.12 2.22 -8.82
N ASN A 252 6.31 1.42 -7.78
CA ASN A 252 7.57 0.75 -7.46
C ASN A 252 7.41 -0.76 -7.66
N GLN A 253 8.30 -1.57 -7.09
CA GLN A 253 8.24 -3.03 -7.15
C GLN A 253 8.13 -3.64 -5.75
N ILE A 254 7.57 -2.89 -4.79
CA ILE A 254 7.57 -3.27 -3.38
C ILE A 254 6.76 -4.54 -3.20
N ASP A 255 7.41 -5.63 -2.84
CA ASP A 255 6.77 -6.91 -2.51
C ASP A 255 6.87 -7.24 -1.01
N THR A 256 7.88 -6.67 -0.34
CA THR A 256 8.21 -6.98 1.05
C THR A 256 8.19 -5.71 1.90
N LEU A 257 7.26 -5.69 2.87
CA LEU A 257 7.18 -4.68 3.92
C LEU A 257 7.69 -5.29 5.23
N SER A 258 8.78 -4.76 5.78
CA SER A 258 9.21 -5.14 7.12
C SER A 258 8.30 -4.53 8.17
N VAL A 259 8.02 -5.29 9.24
CA VAL A 259 7.28 -4.77 10.40
C VAL A 259 8.00 -3.53 10.92
N GLY A 260 7.24 -2.43 11.05
CA GLY A 260 7.75 -1.16 11.54
C GLY A 260 8.58 -0.36 10.53
N CYS A 261 8.49 -0.61 9.21
CA CYS A 261 9.14 0.26 8.23
C CYS A 261 8.65 1.73 8.30
N PHE A 262 7.39 1.95 8.72
CA PHE A 262 6.81 3.28 8.96
C PHE A 262 6.95 3.80 10.39
N THR A 263 7.72 3.11 11.25
CA THR A 263 7.98 3.62 12.62
C THR A 263 8.86 4.88 12.58
N GLY A 264 8.67 5.75 13.57
CA GLY A 264 9.44 7.00 13.68
C GLY A 264 8.85 8.19 12.90
N LEU A 265 7.74 8.01 12.18
CA LEU A 265 6.97 9.07 11.54
C LEU A 265 6.15 9.88 12.57
N LYS A 266 6.82 10.69 13.39
CA LYS A 266 6.16 11.42 14.51
C LYS A 266 5.04 12.35 14.03
N GLY A 267 5.19 12.96 12.85
CA GLY A 267 4.17 13.82 12.24
C GLY A 267 2.86 13.09 11.93
N TRP A 268 2.88 11.76 11.85
CA TRP A 268 1.71 10.92 11.60
C TRP A 268 1.08 10.40 12.90
N SER A 269 1.67 10.72 14.06
CA SER A 269 1.12 10.39 15.38
C SER A 269 0.26 11.53 15.93
N SER A 270 -0.77 11.18 16.70
CA SER A 270 -1.66 12.10 17.42
C SER A 270 -0.95 13.07 18.37
N GLN A 271 0.27 12.75 18.80
CA GLN A 271 1.10 13.61 19.68
C GLN A 271 2.00 14.60 18.91
N GLY A 272 2.18 14.42 17.59
CA GLY A 272 3.06 15.23 16.75
C GLY A 272 2.37 16.41 16.05
N THR A 273 1.04 16.48 16.08
CA THR A 273 0.26 17.44 15.28
C THR A 273 0.05 18.78 16.00
N SER A 274 1.12 19.58 16.12
CA SER A 274 0.99 21.04 16.23
C SER A 274 1.20 21.68 14.85
N VAL A 275 0.40 21.29 13.85
CA VAL A 275 0.49 21.88 12.51
C VAL A 275 -0.87 22.49 12.17
N ASN A 276 -0.86 23.80 11.91
CA ASN A 276 -2.05 24.58 11.57
C ASN A 276 -2.74 24.01 10.31
N TYR A 277 -4.04 23.75 10.45
CA TYR A 277 -4.99 23.24 9.44
C TYR A 277 -5.23 24.14 8.21
N LEU A 278 -4.18 24.71 7.60
CA LEU A 278 -4.32 25.63 6.47
C LEU A 278 -3.75 25.13 5.14
N SER A 279 -3.20 23.91 5.07
CA SER A 279 -2.79 23.33 3.78
C SER A 279 -3.93 22.52 3.15
N ALA A 280 -4.24 22.80 1.88
CA ALA A 280 -5.14 22.00 1.05
C ALA A 280 -4.62 20.57 0.75
N PHE A 281 -3.52 20.16 1.38
CA PHE A 281 -2.86 18.86 1.21
C PHE A 281 -3.14 17.96 2.42
N ARG A 282 -3.69 16.79 2.15
CA ARG A 282 -3.98 15.73 3.14
C ARG A 282 -2.69 15.03 3.57
N ILE A 283 -2.69 14.46 4.78
CA ILE A 283 -1.64 13.54 5.22
C ILE A 283 -1.86 12.20 4.49
N GLY A 284 -0.94 11.83 3.61
CA GLY A 284 -1.15 10.76 2.63
C GLY A 284 -0.01 9.73 2.57
N LEU A 285 -0.40 8.44 2.56
CA LEU A 285 0.50 7.31 2.33
C LEU A 285 0.11 6.61 1.02
N TYR A 286 0.94 6.77 -0.01
CA TYR A 286 0.68 6.24 -1.33
C TYR A 286 1.59 5.04 -1.63
N LEU A 287 0.98 3.86 -1.74
CA LEU A 287 1.62 2.56 -1.98
C LEU A 287 1.03 1.85 -3.21
N GLN A 288 0.18 2.51 -3.99
CA GLN A 288 -0.49 1.92 -5.14
C GLN A 288 0.48 1.51 -6.26
N ALA A 289 0.06 0.56 -7.09
CA ALA A 289 0.86 0.05 -8.20
C ALA A 289 2.23 -0.50 -7.75
N ASN A 290 2.21 -1.36 -6.73
CA ASN A 290 3.35 -2.13 -6.24
C ASN A 290 3.05 -3.64 -6.36
N LYS A 291 3.80 -4.50 -5.67
CA LYS A 291 3.62 -5.96 -5.66
C LYS A 291 3.29 -6.49 -4.25
N ILE A 292 2.69 -5.65 -3.41
CA ILE A 292 2.44 -5.97 -2.00
C ILE A 292 1.40 -7.09 -1.96
N SER A 293 1.78 -8.25 -1.44
CA SER A 293 0.89 -9.42 -1.34
C SER A 293 0.35 -9.64 0.07
N THR A 294 1.07 -9.19 1.09
CA THR A 294 0.73 -9.35 2.50
C THR A 294 0.94 -8.03 3.25
N LEU A 295 0.04 -7.76 4.19
CA LEU A 295 0.16 -6.64 5.12
C LEU A 295 0.53 -7.22 6.49
N PRO A 296 1.77 -7.03 6.96
CA PRO A 296 2.19 -7.51 8.28
C PRO A 296 1.35 -6.89 9.39
N HIS A 297 1.11 -7.63 10.46
CA HIS A 297 0.42 -7.11 11.63
C HIS A 297 1.16 -5.88 12.20
N GLY A 298 0.42 -4.82 12.50
CA GLY A 298 0.98 -3.57 13.03
C GLY A 298 1.79 -2.75 12.02
N ILE A 299 1.68 -3.03 10.71
CA ILE A 299 2.40 -2.25 9.69
C ILE A 299 2.02 -0.76 9.71
N PHE A 300 0.78 -0.44 10.08
CA PHE A 300 0.25 0.92 10.19
C PHE A 300 0.23 1.45 11.64
N SER A 301 0.98 0.84 12.55
CA SER A 301 1.01 1.28 13.94
C SER A 301 1.51 2.72 14.07
N ASP A 302 0.89 3.46 14.99
CA ASP A 302 1.15 4.88 15.29
C ASP A 302 0.83 5.87 14.15
N LEU A 303 0.17 5.46 13.06
CA LEU A 303 -0.16 6.31 11.90
C LEU A 303 -1.53 7.03 12.03
N SER A 304 -1.88 7.42 13.26
CA SER A 304 -3.21 7.94 13.63
C SER A 304 -3.68 9.22 12.94
N ALA A 305 -2.76 10.01 12.36
CA ALA A 305 -3.07 11.26 11.66
C ALA A 305 -3.19 11.11 10.14
N VAL A 306 -2.92 9.93 9.56
CA VAL A 306 -3.03 9.71 8.11
C VAL A 306 -4.49 9.79 7.68
N GLU A 307 -4.76 10.54 6.60
CA GLU A 307 -6.10 10.80 6.08
C GLU A 307 -6.41 10.04 4.78
N ASP A 308 -5.41 9.80 3.93
CA ASP A 308 -5.54 9.14 2.64
C ASP A 308 -4.53 7.99 2.53
N VAL A 309 -5.03 6.76 2.38
CA VAL A 309 -4.21 5.56 2.20
C VAL A 309 -4.56 4.88 0.89
N ARG A 310 -3.55 4.78 0.02
CA ARG A 310 -3.66 4.19 -1.31
C ARG A 310 -2.89 2.89 -1.43
N LEU A 311 -3.62 1.80 -1.60
CA LEU A 311 -3.11 0.43 -1.72
C LEU A 311 -3.64 -0.26 -2.98
N GLU A 312 -4.34 0.46 -3.86
CA GLU A 312 -4.89 -0.08 -5.09
C GLU A 312 -3.82 -0.61 -6.05
N ASN A 313 -4.19 -1.50 -6.97
CA ASN A 313 -3.26 -2.08 -7.95
C ASN A 313 -2.04 -2.76 -7.29
N ASN A 314 -2.27 -3.52 -6.22
CA ASN A 314 -1.29 -4.39 -5.58
C ASN A 314 -1.73 -5.86 -5.73
N GLU A 315 -1.12 -6.77 -4.96
CA GLU A 315 -1.44 -8.20 -4.98
C GLU A 315 -1.97 -8.68 -3.62
N ILE A 316 -2.56 -7.78 -2.83
CA ILE A 316 -2.97 -8.06 -1.44
C ILE A 316 -4.00 -9.17 -1.44
N LEU A 317 -3.73 -10.25 -0.68
CA LEU A 317 -4.56 -11.45 -0.66
C LEU A 317 -5.65 -11.44 0.43
N THR A 318 -5.34 -10.85 1.58
CA THR A 318 -6.20 -10.92 2.77
C THR A 318 -6.12 -9.63 3.59
N LEU A 319 -7.25 -9.25 4.19
CA LEU A 319 -7.29 -8.23 5.23
C LEU A 319 -7.45 -8.92 6.60
N PRO A 320 -6.41 -8.93 7.45
CA PRO A 320 -6.49 -9.50 8.78
C PRO A 320 -7.22 -8.55 9.75
N SER A 321 -7.73 -9.12 10.84
CA SER A 321 -8.41 -8.36 11.89
C SER A 321 -7.51 -7.26 12.46
N GLY A 322 -8.06 -6.06 12.66
CA GLY A 322 -7.34 -4.94 13.26
C GLY A 322 -6.19 -4.36 12.43
N ILE A 323 -6.03 -4.73 11.16
CA ILE A 323 -4.92 -4.24 10.33
C ILE A 323 -4.87 -2.72 10.21
N PHE A 324 -6.04 -2.06 10.27
CA PHE A 324 -6.19 -0.61 10.18
C PHE A 324 -6.54 0.06 11.53
N SER A 325 -6.38 -0.64 12.66
CA SER A 325 -6.86 -0.20 13.97
C SER A 325 -6.33 1.16 14.45
N ASP A 326 -5.09 1.50 14.09
CA ASP A 326 -4.45 2.75 14.48
C ASP A 326 -4.71 3.90 13.50
N LEU A 327 -5.46 3.69 12.40
CA LEU A 327 -5.70 4.67 11.33
C LEU A 327 -6.94 5.55 11.57
N SER A 328 -7.05 6.15 12.75
CA SER A 328 -8.29 6.83 13.20
C SER A 328 -8.72 8.04 12.36
N ALA A 329 -7.79 8.71 11.69
CA ALA A 329 -8.04 9.88 10.85
C ALA A 329 -8.28 9.56 9.37
N VAL A 330 -8.16 8.30 8.93
CA VAL A 330 -8.32 7.95 7.52
C VAL A 330 -9.75 8.25 7.07
N GLU A 331 -9.86 9.08 6.04
CA GLU A 331 -11.10 9.43 5.36
C GLU A 331 -11.27 8.60 4.08
N ASN A 332 -10.18 8.30 3.38
CA ASN A 332 -10.21 7.57 2.10
C ASN A 332 -9.27 6.37 2.16
N LEU A 333 -9.84 5.17 1.92
CA LEU A 333 -9.10 3.93 1.83
C LEU A 333 -9.33 3.27 0.48
N TYR A 334 -8.28 3.21 -0.33
CA TYR A 334 -8.29 2.66 -1.67
C TYR A 334 -7.63 1.28 -1.69
N LEU A 335 -8.41 0.23 -1.97
CA LEU A 335 -7.99 -1.16 -1.99
C LEU A 335 -8.40 -1.88 -3.29
N TYR A 336 -8.92 -1.15 -4.27
CA TYR A 336 -9.41 -1.71 -5.52
C TYR A 336 -8.28 -2.30 -6.39
N ASN A 337 -8.62 -3.18 -7.34
CA ASN A 337 -7.65 -3.88 -8.20
C ASN A 337 -6.56 -4.61 -7.37
N ASN A 338 -6.98 -5.35 -6.34
CA ASN A 338 -6.11 -6.27 -5.59
C ASN A 338 -6.59 -7.72 -5.80
N LYS A 339 -6.08 -8.66 -5.00
CA LYS A 339 -6.48 -10.07 -5.01
C LYS A 339 -7.15 -10.46 -3.69
N ILE A 340 -7.85 -9.51 -3.05
CA ILE A 340 -8.39 -9.69 -1.70
C ILE A 340 -9.51 -10.72 -1.80
N SER A 341 -9.28 -11.91 -1.25
CA SER A 341 -10.26 -13.00 -1.23
C SER A 341 -10.96 -13.14 0.12
N THR A 342 -10.27 -12.71 1.19
CA THR A 342 -10.73 -12.84 2.58
C THR A 342 -10.62 -11.51 3.30
N VAL A 343 -11.73 -11.07 3.90
CA VAL A 343 -11.79 -9.96 4.85
C VAL A 343 -12.19 -10.54 6.20
N SER A 344 -11.36 -10.36 7.22
CA SER A 344 -11.60 -10.90 8.57
C SER A 344 -12.56 -10.02 9.35
N GLU A 345 -13.24 -10.58 10.36
CA GLU A 345 -14.01 -9.79 11.34
C GLU A 345 -13.12 -8.70 11.97
N GLY A 346 -13.64 -7.47 12.04
CA GLY A 346 -12.91 -6.33 12.58
C GLY A 346 -11.73 -5.85 11.73
N SER A 347 -11.63 -6.22 10.44
CA SER A 347 -10.56 -5.70 9.56
C SER A 347 -10.56 -4.17 9.45
N PHE A 348 -11.75 -3.55 9.51
CA PHE A 348 -11.94 -2.10 9.41
C PHE A 348 -12.19 -1.41 10.76
N THR A 349 -12.06 -2.13 11.88
CA THR A 349 -12.18 -1.54 13.22
C THR A 349 -11.13 -0.44 13.40
N GLY A 350 -11.51 0.67 14.04
CA GLY A 350 -10.63 1.82 14.30
C GLY A 350 -10.75 2.96 13.27
N LEU A 351 -11.32 2.70 12.09
CA LEU A 351 -11.50 3.66 10.99
C LEU A 351 -12.67 4.66 11.23
N SER A 352 -12.63 5.37 12.36
CA SER A 352 -13.73 6.24 12.83
C SER A 352 -14.03 7.45 11.94
N SER A 353 -13.07 7.86 11.10
CA SER A 353 -13.19 9.00 10.19
C SER A 353 -13.53 8.62 8.75
N LEU A 354 -13.65 7.32 8.44
CA LEU A 354 -13.73 6.82 7.08
C LEU A 354 -14.97 7.33 6.35
N ASP A 355 -14.76 7.96 5.20
CA ASP A 355 -15.78 8.50 4.30
C ASP A 355 -15.96 7.59 3.07
N ARG A 356 -14.85 7.10 2.51
CA ARG A 356 -14.84 6.30 1.27
C ARG A 356 -14.02 5.03 1.42
N LEU A 357 -14.65 3.89 1.14
CA LEU A 357 -14.01 2.57 1.12
C LEU A 357 -14.20 1.94 -0.26
N LEU A 358 -13.10 1.86 -1.02
CA LEU A 358 -13.11 1.35 -2.40
C LEU A 358 -12.42 -0.01 -2.47
N LEU A 359 -13.20 -1.06 -2.74
CA LEU A 359 -12.80 -2.48 -2.74
C LEU A 359 -13.15 -3.17 -4.08
N GLU A 360 -13.50 -2.41 -5.12
CA GLU A 360 -13.87 -2.96 -6.41
C GLU A 360 -12.73 -3.73 -7.09
N ASN A 361 -13.07 -4.67 -7.97
CA ASN A 361 -12.10 -5.51 -8.68
C ASN A 361 -11.19 -6.28 -7.71
N ASN A 362 -11.80 -7.03 -6.80
CA ASN A 362 -11.14 -7.95 -5.88
C ASN A 362 -11.77 -9.34 -6.00
N GLU A 363 -11.42 -10.26 -5.09
CA GLU A 363 -11.88 -11.65 -5.10
C GLU A 363 -12.76 -11.98 -3.89
N ILE A 364 -13.36 -10.97 -3.26
CA ILE A 364 -14.10 -11.12 -1.99
C ILE A 364 -15.34 -11.99 -2.24
N SER A 365 -15.41 -13.13 -1.55
CA SER A 365 -16.51 -14.10 -1.72
C SER A 365 -17.58 -14.03 -0.63
N ALA A 366 -17.22 -13.54 0.55
CA ALA A 366 -18.09 -13.40 1.70
C ALA A 366 -17.72 -12.17 2.52
N LEU A 367 -18.72 -11.58 3.17
CA LEU A 367 -18.57 -10.47 4.11
C LEU A 367 -18.92 -10.98 5.51
N PRO A 368 -18.04 -10.80 6.53
CA PRO A 368 -18.38 -11.10 7.91
C PRO A 368 -19.55 -10.24 8.41
N ASP A 369 -20.33 -10.79 9.34
CA ASP A 369 -21.39 -10.05 10.02
C ASP A 369 -20.80 -8.81 10.71
N GLY A 370 -21.47 -7.66 10.56
CA GLY A 370 -21.06 -6.42 11.22
C GLY A 370 -19.73 -5.81 10.73
N ILE A 371 -19.15 -6.27 9.61
CA ILE A 371 -17.84 -5.79 9.12
C ILE A 371 -17.74 -4.27 8.90
N PHE A 372 -18.88 -3.59 8.71
CA PHE A 372 -18.96 -2.13 8.54
C PHE A 372 -19.62 -1.40 9.72
N GLN A 373 -19.92 -2.10 10.83
CA GLN A 373 -20.68 -1.54 11.96
C GLN A 373 -19.94 -0.38 12.67
N ASP A 374 -18.60 -0.43 12.68
CA ASP A 374 -17.73 0.57 13.31
C ASP A 374 -17.34 1.73 12.37
N LEU A 375 -18.08 1.95 11.27
CA LEU A 375 -17.80 2.99 10.28
C LEU A 375 -18.87 4.09 10.28
N PRO A 376 -18.95 4.92 11.34
CA PRO A 376 -20.08 5.85 11.57
C PRO A 376 -20.15 7.02 10.58
N ARG A 377 -19.12 7.22 9.76
CA ARG A 377 -19.02 8.32 8.79
C ARG A 377 -19.03 7.85 7.34
N LEU A 378 -19.10 6.55 7.08
CA LEU A 378 -18.95 6.01 5.73
C LEU A 378 -20.08 6.53 4.82
N ARG A 379 -19.70 7.11 3.68
CA ARG A 379 -20.62 7.65 2.67
C ARG A 379 -20.55 6.88 1.36
N GLU A 380 -19.40 6.31 1.01
CA GLU A 380 -19.21 5.58 -0.24
C GLU A 380 -18.57 4.22 0.04
N LEU A 381 -19.26 3.17 -0.39
CA LEU A 381 -18.79 1.80 -0.36
C LEU A 381 -18.86 1.20 -1.76
N ASN A 382 -17.71 0.88 -2.34
CA ASN A 382 -17.64 0.21 -3.63
C ASN A 382 -17.12 -1.22 -3.48
N LEU A 383 -17.95 -2.19 -3.83
CA LEU A 383 -17.68 -3.63 -3.82
C LEU A 383 -17.91 -4.24 -5.21
N GLU A 384 -17.97 -3.41 -6.26
CA GLU A 384 -18.16 -3.85 -7.63
C GLU A 384 -17.12 -4.88 -8.08
N ASN A 385 -17.50 -5.81 -8.95
CA ASN A 385 -16.59 -6.79 -9.54
C ASN A 385 -15.82 -7.60 -8.47
N ASN A 386 -16.59 -8.21 -7.57
CA ASN A 386 -16.13 -9.16 -6.57
C ASN A 386 -16.85 -10.51 -6.77
N GLN A 387 -16.75 -11.42 -5.80
CA GLN A 387 -17.32 -12.76 -5.87
C GLN A 387 -18.43 -12.99 -4.83
N ILE A 388 -19.03 -11.91 -4.31
CA ILE A 388 -19.95 -11.94 -3.18
C ILE A 388 -21.23 -12.67 -3.59
N ALA A 389 -21.50 -13.80 -2.93
CA ALA A 389 -22.67 -14.65 -3.23
C ALA A 389 -23.86 -14.41 -2.27
N ALA A 390 -23.58 -13.92 -1.07
CA ALA A 390 -24.58 -13.65 -0.04
C ALA A 390 -24.18 -12.42 0.80
N ILE A 391 -25.20 -11.74 1.32
CA ILE A 391 -25.07 -10.53 2.14
C ILE A 391 -25.73 -10.85 3.50
N PRO A 392 -25.04 -10.64 4.62
CA PRO A 392 -25.66 -10.73 5.94
C PRO A 392 -26.76 -9.69 6.18
N ASP A 393 -27.73 -10.04 7.03
CA ASP A 393 -28.83 -9.15 7.39
C ASP A 393 -28.31 -7.84 8.01
N GLY A 394 -28.81 -6.70 7.52
CA GLY A 394 -28.49 -5.38 8.07
C GLY A 394 -27.03 -4.93 7.90
N ILE A 395 -26.20 -5.63 7.12
CA ILE A 395 -24.76 -5.27 6.97
C ILE A 395 -24.53 -3.86 6.40
N PHE A 396 -25.51 -3.30 5.70
CA PHE A 396 -25.48 -1.95 5.14
C PHE A 396 -26.38 -0.96 5.89
N ASP A 397 -26.77 -1.26 7.13
CA ASP A 397 -27.45 -0.33 8.04
C ASP A 397 -26.47 0.75 8.56
N ILE A 398 -25.95 1.52 7.61
CA ILE A 398 -24.98 2.61 7.81
C ILE A 398 -25.74 3.92 7.56
N PRO A 399 -26.10 4.68 8.61
CA PRO A 399 -26.99 5.83 8.47
C PRO A 399 -26.47 6.96 7.58
N THR A 400 -25.15 7.01 7.33
CA THR A 400 -24.48 8.04 6.54
C THR A 400 -24.26 7.64 5.07
N LEU A 401 -24.52 6.38 4.71
CA LEU A 401 -24.17 5.83 3.41
C LEU A 401 -24.99 6.50 2.29
N LYS A 402 -24.30 7.04 1.30
CA LYS A 402 -24.87 7.74 0.14
C LYS A 402 -24.67 6.97 -1.15
N MET A 403 -23.64 6.15 -1.26
CA MET A 403 -23.34 5.36 -2.44
C MET A 403 -22.91 3.96 -2.04
N LEU A 404 -23.59 2.97 -2.60
CA LEU A 404 -23.28 1.55 -2.49
C LEU A 404 -23.25 0.96 -3.89
N ASN A 405 -22.14 0.35 -4.26
CA ASN A 405 -22.01 -0.38 -5.51
C ASN A 405 -21.64 -1.83 -5.26
N LEU A 406 -22.49 -2.74 -5.74
CA LEU A 406 -22.41 -4.19 -5.62
C LEU A 406 -22.55 -4.87 -6.99
N GLU A 407 -22.48 -4.10 -8.09
CA GLU A 407 -22.56 -4.66 -9.44
C GLU A 407 -21.46 -5.69 -9.70
N HIS A 408 -21.69 -6.57 -10.67
CA HIS A 408 -20.72 -7.60 -11.08
C HIS A 408 -20.27 -8.50 -9.92
N ASN A 409 -21.22 -8.96 -9.10
CA ASN A 409 -21.01 -9.95 -8.04
C ASN A 409 -21.74 -11.27 -8.37
N ARG A 410 -21.98 -12.13 -7.36
CA ARG A 410 -22.67 -13.43 -7.51
C ARG A 410 -23.97 -13.48 -6.71
N LEU A 411 -24.58 -12.32 -6.44
CA LEU A 411 -25.78 -12.22 -5.62
C LEU A 411 -26.99 -12.82 -6.36
N ALA A 412 -27.69 -13.73 -5.68
CA ALA A 412 -28.96 -14.29 -6.14
C ALA A 412 -30.18 -13.59 -5.50
N ASN A 413 -30.00 -13.03 -4.31
CA ASN A 413 -31.02 -12.30 -3.56
C ASN A 413 -30.38 -11.23 -2.68
N ILE A 414 -31.20 -10.30 -2.21
CA ILE A 414 -30.85 -9.32 -1.18
C ILE A 414 -31.80 -9.58 0.00
N PRO A 415 -31.30 -9.80 1.22
CA PRO A 415 -32.17 -10.04 2.37
C PRO A 415 -33.14 -8.89 2.63
N PHE A 416 -34.32 -9.21 3.15
CA PHE A 416 -35.23 -8.20 3.68
C PHE A 416 -34.56 -7.47 4.86
N GLY A 417 -34.83 -6.18 5.00
CA GLY A 417 -34.23 -5.37 6.06
C GLY A 417 -32.79 -4.92 5.81
N THR A 418 -32.12 -5.34 4.73
CA THR A 418 -30.73 -4.95 4.40
C THR A 418 -30.51 -3.43 4.39
N PHE A 419 -31.55 -2.66 4.07
CA PHE A 419 -31.52 -1.19 4.01
C PHE A 419 -32.49 -0.54 5.01
N ALA A 420 -32.86 -1.23 6.10
CA ALA A 420 -33.92 -0.78 6.99
C ALA A 420 -33.59 0.52 7.73
N GLN A 421 -32.31 0.73 8.09
CA GLN A 421 -31.87 1.92 8.82
C GLN A 421 -31.35 3.03 7.89
N ASN A 422 -31.20 2.75 6.59
CA ASN A 422 -30.75 3.75 5.64
C ASN A 422 -31.91 4.63 5.15
N ASN A 423 -32.14 5.73 5.87
CA ASN A 423 -33.19 6.71 5.59
C ASN A 423 -32.68 7.94 4.80
N GLN A 424 -31.51 7.86 4.17
CA GLN A 424 -30.98 8.98 3.39
C GLN A 424 -31.84 9.19 2.12
N PRO A 425 -32.19 10.45 1.76
CA PRO A 425 -33.07 10.76 0.64
C PRO A 425 -32.42 10.53 -0.74
N ASP A 426 -31.09 10.54 -0.82
CA ASP A 426 -30.32 10.50 -2.07
C ASP A 426 -29.34 9.31 -2.16
N VAL A 427 -29.68 8.16 -1.56
CA VAL A 427 -28.80 6.97 -1.66
C VAL A 427 -28.78 6.43 -3.08
N SER A 428 -27.57 6.29 -3.60
CA SER A 428 -27.27 5.55 -4.82
C SER A 428 -26.95 4.10 -4.49
N VAL A 429 -27.82 3.17 -4.86
CA VAL A 429 -27.57 1.73 -4.71
C VAL A 429 -27.53 1.09 -6.10
N ARG A 430 -26.34 0.60 -6.49
CA ARG A 430 -26.12 -0.11 -7.75
C ARG A 430 -25.87 -1.58 -7.44
N VAL A 431 -26.73 -2.48 -7.94
CA VAL A 431 -26.65 -3.92 -7.60
C VAL A 431 -27.13 -4.86 -8.70
N SER A 432 -28.01 -4.41 -9.59
CA SER A 432 -28.63 -5.30 -10.58
C SER A 432 -27.65 -5.85 -11.62
N THR A 433 -26.80 -4.98 -12.18
CA THR A 433 -25.89 -5.34 -13.28
C THR A 433 -24.89 -6.39 -12.84
N GLY A 434 -24.73 -7.45 -13.64
CA GLY A 434 -23.72 -8.48 -13.38
C GLY A 434 -23.99 -9.40 -12.18
N ASN A 435 -25.16 -9.30 -11.54
CA ASN A 435 -25.66 -10.24 -10.53
C ASN A 435 -26.76 -11.15 -11.12
N SER A 436 -27.31 -12.07 -10.31
CA SER A 436 -28.39 -13.01 -10.67
C SER A 436 -29.65 -12.76 -9.86
N LEU A 437 -29.97 -11.49 -9.57
CA LEU A 437 -31.14 -11.12 -8.77
C LEU A 437 -32.45 -11.43 -9.51
N SER A 438 -33.41 -12.03 -8.79
CA SER A 438 -34.76 -12.28 -9.30
C SER A 438 -35.76 -11.17 -8.96
N CYS A 439 -35.51 -10.43 -7.87
CA CYS A 439 -36.36 -9.37 -7.35
C CYS A 439 -35.56 -8.42 -6.44
N PHE A 440 -36.15 -7.27 -6.10
CA PHE A 440 -35.59 -6.33 -5.12
C PHE A 440 -36.46 -6.23 -3.86
N PRO A 441 -35.89 -6.29 -2.64
CA PRO A 441 -36.68 -6.23 -1.42
C PRO A 441 -37.34 -4.84 -1.24
N PRO A 442 -38.53 -4.77 -0.62
CA PRO A 442 -39.16 -3.50 -0.26
C PRO A 442 -38.25 -2.62 0.60
N SER A 443 -38.30 -1.30 0.38
CA SER A 443 -37.47 -0.31 1.07
C SER A 443 -38.21 1.02 1.25
N PRO A 444 -37.78 1.93 2.15
CA PRO A 444 -38.44 3.22 2.33
C PRO A 444 -38.31 4.07 1.06
N ARG A 445 -39.29 4.95 0.82
CA ARG A 445 -39.52 5.75 -0.39
C ARG A 445 -38.32 6.52 -0.98
N SER A 446 -37.18 6.64 -0.31
CA SER A 446 -35.97 7.31 -0.82
C SER A 446 -35.08 6.42 -1.69
N ILE A 447 -35.13 5.09 -1.53
CA ILE A 447 -34.41 4.15 -2.40
C ILE A 447 -35.17 3.96 -3.73
N MET A 448 -36.48 4.22 -3.71
CA MET A 448 -37.37 4.02 -4.83
C MET A 448 -37.31 5.20 -5.82
N LEU A 449 -36.63 5.01 -6.96
CA LEU A 449 -37.17 5.18 -8.34
C LEU A 449 -36.20 5.75 -9.37
N SER A 450 -35.03 6.31 -9.01
CA SER A 450 -34.19 7.00 -10.01
C SER A 450 -32.95 6.24 -10.49
N GLN A 451 -32.58 5.10 -9.89
CA GLN A 451 -31.24 4.50 -10.13
C GLN A 451 -31.20 2.98 -10.31
N PHE A 452 -32.33 2.29 -10.39
CA PHE A 452 -32.31 0.85 -10.68
C PHE A 452 -32.08 0.61 -12.16
N ASP A 453 -30.82 0.34 -12.51
CA ASP A 453 -30.49 -0.45 -13.70
C ASP A 453 -31.34 -1.74 -13.66
N ALA A 454 -32.18 -1.92 -14.67
CA ALA A 454 -33.09 -3.05 -14.92
C ALA A 454 -34.39 -3.18 -14.06
N TYR A 455 -35.47 -3.46 -14.80
CA TYR A 455 -36.87 -3.69 -14.40
C TYR A 455 -37.09 -4.93 -13.49
N LEU A 456 -36.42 -5.05 -12.35
CA LEU A 456 -36.68 -6.15 -11.40
C LEU A 456 -38.00 -5.93 -10.62
N PRO A 457 -38.83 -6.97 -10.44
CA PRO A 457 -40.02 -6.87 -9.60
C PRO A 457 -39.67 -6.77 -8.10
N LEU A 458 -40.60 -6.31 -7.27
CA LEU A 458 -40.45 -6.36 -5.81
C LEU A 458 -40.50 -7.81 -5.32
N CYS A 459 -39.65 -8.15 -4.34
CA CYS A 459 -39.66 -9.47 -3.72
C CYS A 459 -40.95 -9.69 -2.91
N GLU A 460 -41.55 -10.88 -3.07
CA GLU A 460 -42.63 -11.35 -2.22
C GLU A 460 -42.07 -11.84 -0.87
N CYS A 461 -42.75 -11.52 0.23
CA CYS A 461 -42.40 -12.07 1.54
C CYS A 461 -42.48 -13.61 1.52
N PRO A 462 -41.54 -14.31 2.19
CA PRO A 462 -41.57 -15.77 2.28
C PRO A 462 -42.81 -16.27 3.05
N ALA A 463 -43.20 -17.52 2.80
CA ALA A 463 -44.33 -18.14 3.51
C ALA A 463 -44.15 -18.11 5.03
N GLY A 464 -45.25 -17.92 5.77
CA GLY A 464 -45.27 -17.67 7.21
C GLY A 464 -45.02 -16.22 7.62
N THR A 465 -44.79 -15.32 6.65
CA THR A 465 -44.59 -13.88 6.89
C THR A 465 -45.45 -13.03 5.96
N TYR A 466 -45.63 -11.76 6.33
CA TYR A 466 -46.40 -10.80 5.54
C TYR A 466 -45.76 -9.41 5.53
N LEU A 467 -46.03 -8.62 4.50
CA LEU A 467 -45.58 -7.25 4.39
C LEU A 467 -46.66 -6.29 4.90
N GLU A 468 -46.45 -5.65 6.07
CA GLU A 468 -47.46 -4.79 6.72
C GLU A 468 -47.86 -3.56 5.89
N SER A 469 -46.94 -3.04 5.09
CA SER A 469 -47.19 -1.91 4.20
C SER A 469 -46.15 -1.87 3.08
N LEU A 470 -46.42 -1.15 2.00
CA LEU A 470 -45.44 -0.92 0.92
C LEU A 470 -44.18 -0.16 1.38
N ASN A 471 -44.21 0.46 2.55
CA ASN A 471 -43.06 1.14 3.16
C ASN A 471 -42.33 0.26 4.18
N ALA A 472 -42.84 -0.94 4.48
CA ALA A 472 -42.18 -1.85 5.40
C ALA A 472 -40.86 -2.34 4.78
N THR A 473 -39.81 -2.36 5.59
CA THR A 473 -38.46 -2.79 5.18
C THR A 473 -38.23 -4.28 5.40
N ASN A 474 -39.09 -4.92 6.19
CA ASN A 474 -38.96 -6.32 6.57
C ASN A 474 -40.32 -7.02 6.57
N CYS A 475 -40.29 -8.35 6.44
CA CYS A 475 -41.48 -9.19 6.52
C CYS A 475 -41.78 -9.51 7.98
N THR A 476 -43.02 -9.27 8.38
CA THR A 476 -43.49 -9.54 9.75
C THR A 476 -43.95 -10.98 9.85
N LYS A 477 -43.56 -11.67 10.92
CA LYS A 477 -43.99 -13.05 11.16
C LYS A 477 -45.49 -13.07 11.49
N CYS A 478 -46.24 -13.96 10.86
CA CYS A 478 -47.66 -14.10 11.15
C CYS A 478 -47.89 -14.71 12.53
N THR A 479 -48.90 -14.19 13.24
CA THR A 479 -49.24 -14.61 14.61
C THR A 479 -50.62 -15.23 14.73
N ALA A 480 -51.43 -15.14 13.68
CA ALA A 480 -52.74 -15.77 13.59
C ALA A 480 -52.66 -17.31 13.56
N LEU A 481 -53.81 -17.96 13.79
CA LEU A 481 -53.94 -19.41 13.76
C LEU A 481 -54.74 -19.83 12.53
N CYS A 482 -54.30 -20.91 11.87
CA CYS A 482 -55.00 -21.51 10.73
C CYS A 482 -55.44 -22.94 11.07
N ASN A 483 -56.46 -23.43 10.37
CA ASN A 483 -56.93 -24.80 10.55
C ASN A 483 -55.89 -25.82 10.06
N GLN A 484 -56.05 -27.09 10.46
CA GLN A 484 -55.27 -28.18 9.86
C GLN A 484 -55.53 -28.25 8.36
N GLY A 485 -54.47 -28.45 7.59
CA GLY A 485 -54.52 -28.44 6.13
C GLY A 485 -54.43 -27.06 5.47
N ASP A 486 -54.35 -25.98 6.25
CA ASP A 486 -54.15 -24.63 5.72
C ASP A 486 -52.73 -24.11 6.03
N GLU A 487 -52.14 -23.37 5.09
CA GLU A 487 -50.92 -22.59 5.20
C GLU A 487 -51.22 -21.22 5.82
N LEU A 488 -50.53 -20.88 6.92
CA LEU A 488 -50.53 -19.52 7.45
C LEU A 488 -49.60 -18.62 6.64
N CYS A 489 -50.16 -17.54 6.11
CA CYS A 489 -49.51 -16.53 5.30
C CYS A 489 -48.69 -17.13 4.15
N PRO A 490 -49.34 -17.55 3.06
CA PRO A 490 -48.64 -17.94 1.84
C PRO A 490 -47.68 -16.83 1.38
N ALA A 491 -46.65 -17.21 0.61
CA ALA A 491 -45.71 -16.24 0.05
C ALA A 491 -46.45 -15.06 -0.63
N GLY A 492 -45.96 -13.84 -0.40
CA GLY A 492 -46.58 -12.60 -0.91
C GLY A 492 -47.73 -12.03 -0.08
N SER A 493 -48.01 -12.59 1.11
CA SER A 493 -49.04 -12.08 2.02
C SER A 493 -48.78 -10.62 2.46
N THR A 494 -49.84 -9.82 2.62
CA THR A 494 -49.77 -8.39 3.02
C THR A 494 -50.49 -8.08 4.34
N SER A 495 -51.02 -9.09 5.02
CA SER A 495 -51.66 -8.96 6.33
C SER A 495 -51.49 -10.23 7.15
N ASP A 496 -51.52 -10.11 8.49
CA ASP A 496 -51.59 -11.28 9.37
C ASP A 496 -52.90 -12.05 9.15
N GLY A 497 -52.89 -13.37 9.38
CA GLY A 497 -54.10 -14.21 9.35
C GLY A 497 -54.63 -14.60 7.97
N ILE A 498 -53.84 -14.46 6.90
CA ILE A 498 -54.18 -15.05 5.60
C ILE A 498 -53.95 -16.56 5.66
N CYS A 499 -55.02 -17.36 5.61
CA CYS A 499 -54.94 -18.83 5.53
C CYS A 499 -55.27 -19.31 4.11
N ARG A 500 -54.47 -20.22 3.54
CA ARG A 500 -54.75 -20.85 2.24
C ARG A 500 -54.62 -22.36 2.34
N LYS A 501 -55.55 -23.10 1.74
CA LYS A 501 -55.45 -24.57 1.65
C LYS A 501 -54.12 -25.02 1.03
N CYS A 502 -53.46 -26.00 1.65
CA CYS A 502 -52.23 -26.57 1.14
C CYS A 502 -52.39 -27.09 -0.30
N PRO A 503 -51.41 -26.83 -1.19
CA PRO A 503 -51.44 -27.34 -2.56
C PRO A 503 -51.33 -28.87 -2.59
N ALA A 504 -51.80 -29.50 -3.67
CA ALA A 504 -51.60 -30.92 -3.91
C ALA A 504 -50.09 -31.27 -3.85
N GLY A 505 -49.78 -32.44 -3.29
CA GLY A 505 -48.43 -32.90 -2.99
C GLY A 505 -47.88 -32.45 -1.63
N THR A 506 -48.62 -31.64 -0.89
CA THR A 506 -48.24 -31.14 0.44
C THR A 506 -49.34 -31.38 1.48
N PHE A 507 -48.99 -31.28 2.76
CA PHE A 507 -49.92 -31.32 3.87
C PHE A 507 -49.58 -30.27 4.93
N GLY A 508 -50.59 -29.78 5.65
CA GLY A 508 -50.42 -28.77 6.70
C GLY A 508 -50.81 -29.30 8.07
N ILE A 509 -49.88 -29.26 9.03
CA ILE A 509 -50.21 -29.44 10.46
C ILE A 509 -50.66 -28.11 11.06
N LEU A 510 -51.40 -28.15 12.18
CA LEU A 510 -51.98 -26.97 12.80
C LEU A 510 -50.93 -25.85 13.00
N ASN A 511 -51.20 -24.65 12.47
CA ASN A 511 -50.33 -23.47 12.54
C ASN A 511 -48.93 -23.63 11.92
N ALA A 512 -48.79 -24.45 10.87
CA ALA A 512 -47.52 -24.64 10.17
C ALA A 512 -47.62 -24.32 8.68
N THR A 513 -46.46 -24.11 8.06
CA THR A 513 -46.33 -24.05 6.60
C THR A 513 -46.59 -25.43 5.99
N CYS A 514 -47.12 -25.46 4.76
CA CYS A 514 -47.38 -26.73 4.07
C CYS A 514 -46.07 -27.47 3.83
N THR A 515 -46.02 -28.73 4.24
CA THR A 515 -44.84 -29.59 4.11
C THR A 515 -45.03 -30.56 2.94
N PRO A 516 -44.02 -30.77 2.08
CA PRO A 516 -44.11 -31.76 1.02
C PRO A 516 -44.32 -33.19 1.57
N CYS A 517 -45.07 -34.00 0.85
CA CYS A 517 -45.29 -35.39 1.25
C CYS A 517 -43.98 -36.21 1.23
N PRO A 518 -43.69 -37.00 2.27
CA PRO A 518 -42.50 -37.85 2.31
C PRO A 518 -42.52 -38.94 1.22
N GLU A 519 -41.35 -39.55 0.95
CA GLU A 519 -41.23 -40.63 -0.04
C GLU A 519 -42.26 -41.76 0.18
N SER A 520 -42.75 -42.33 -0.92
CA SER A 520 -43.80 -43.35 -0.94
C SER A 520 -45.18 -42.90 -0.44
N THR A 521 -45.38 -41.60 -0.23
CA THR A 521 -46.69 -41.01 0.08
C THR A 521 -47.07 -39.92 -0.93
N TYR A 522 -48.36 -39.66 -1.07
CA TYR A 522 -48.90 -38.67 -2.00
C TYR A 522 -50.10 -37.93 -1.40
N GLN A 523 -50.48 -36.85 -2.07
CA GLN A 523 -51.72 -36.13 -1.78
C GLN A 523 -52.19 -35.38 -3.03
N ASP A 524 -53.38 -35.70 -3.53
CA ASP A 524 -53.96 -35.09 -4.73
C ASP A 524 -55.01 -34.02 -4.41
N SER A 525 -55.44 -33.92 -3.16
CA SER A 525 -56.45 -32.96 -2.70
C SER A 525 -55.84 -31.68 -2.12
N LEU A 526 -56.54 -30.56 -2.36
CA LEU A 526 -56.21 -29.27 -1.75
C LEU A 526 -56.63 -29.25 -0.28
N GLY A 527 -55.73 -28.81 0.59
CA GLY A 527 -56.01 -28.57 2.00
C GLY A 527 -55.90 -29.81 2.89
N ALA A 528 -55.01 -30.74 2.56
CA ALA A 528 -54.84 -31.96 3.32
C ALA A 528 -54.05 -31.76 4.61
N SER A 529 -54.45 -32.45 5.67
CA SER A 529 -53.75 -32.46 6.96
C SER A 529 -52.74 -33.60 7.10
N SER A 530 -52.67 -34.52 6.12
CA SER A 530 -51.75 -35.66 6.10
C SER A 530 -51.58 -36.23 4.68
N CYS A 531 -50.51 -36.99 4.44
CA CYS A 531 -50.27 -37.70 3.19
C CYS A 531 -50.82 -39.15 3.23
N LEU A 532 -51.20 -39.67 2.06
CA LEU A 532 -51.68 -41.04 1.84
C LEU A 532 -50.54 -41.91 1.31
N SER A 533 -50.52 -43.22 1.63
CA SER A 533 -49.52 -44.15 1.08
C SER A 533 -49.79 -44.46 -0.39
N CYS A 534 -48.75 -44.51 -1.22
CA CYS A 534 -48.90 -44.96 -2.62
C CYS A 534 -49.40 -46.42 -2.67
N PRO A 535 -50.30 -46.77 -3.60
CA PRO A 535 -50.71 -48.15 -3.86
C PRO A 535 -49.52 -49.06 -4.23
N GLU A 536 -49.58 -50.34 -3.86
CA GLU A 536 -48.53 -51.32 -4.15
C GLU A 536 -48.24 -51.42 -5.66
N GLY A 537 -46.97 -51.20 -6.04
CA GLY A 537 -46.48 -51.35 -7.42
C GLY A 537 -46.40 -50.06 -8.24
N GLN A 538 -46.78 -48.90 -7.71
CA GLN A 538 -46.59 -47.61 -8.36
C GLN A 538 -45.28 -46.93 -7.93
N THR A 539 -44.54 -46.33 -8.89
CA THR A 539 -43.31 -45.57 -8.64
C THR A 539 -43.58 -44.07 -8.72
N VAL A 540 -42.93 -43.31 -7.84
CA VAL A 540 -43.15 -41.87 -7.67
C VAL A 540 -42.64 -41.09 -8.90
N ARG A 541 -43.53 -40.32 -9.53
CA ARG A 541 -43.13 -39.15 -10.33
C ARG A 541 -43.81 -37.92 -9.75
N SER A 542 -43.03 -37.06 -9.10
CA SER A 542 -43.47 -35.71 -8.70
C SER A 542 -44.83 -35.69 -7.97
N TRP A 543 -44.90 -36.25 -6.76
CA TRP A 543 -46.07 -36.23 -5.87
C TRP A 543 -47.34 -36.94 -6.40
N LEU A 544 -47.23 -37.61 -7.54
CA LEU A 544 -48.25 -38.49 -8.11
C LEU A 544 -47.77 -39.95 -8.04
N CYS A 545 -48.61 -40.78 -7.43
CA CYS A 545 -48.74 -42.19 -7.78
C CYS A 545 -49.81 -42.27 -8.90
#